data_AF-A0A968ABU1-F1
#
_entry.id   AF-A0A968ABU1-F1
#
_cell.length_a   1.000
_cell.length_b   1.000
_cell.length_c   1.000
_cell.angle_alpha   90.00
_cell.angle_beta   90.00
_cell.angle_gamma   90.00
#
_symmetry.space_group_name_H-M   'P 1'
#
loop_
_entity.id
_entity.type
_entity.pdbx_description
1 polymer ?
#
loop_
_entity_poly.entity_id
_entity_poly.type
_entity_poly.pdbx_seq_one_letter_code
_entity_poly.pdbx_strand_id
1 'polypeptide(L)'
;MVVLDGAHNQHKADALAKSLASTFPDKKMTVVLGTLSIKDFSGIIHSLAPITERWIATQPHVLGKPSASPDQLVEVIQGTAPGVEVLKAENVKSALE
;
A
#
# COMPACT_ATOMS: atom_id res chain seq x y z
N MET A 1 -15.03 -7.31 -3.11
CA MET A 1 -14.73 -6.39 -4.23
C MET A 1 -13.24 -6.14 -4.21
N VAL A 2 -12.59 -6.12 -5.36
CA VAL A 2 -11.15 -5.89 -5.48
C VAL A 2 -10.95 -4.73 -6.45
N VAL A 3 -10.09 -3.77 -6.07
CA VAL A 3 -9.66 -2.66 -6.92
C VAL A 3 -8.18 -2.86 -7.20
N LEU A 4 -7.81 -2.92 -8.47
CA LEU A 4 -6.42 -2.93 -8.92
C LEU A 4 -6.10 -1.56 -9.49
N ASP A 5 -5.06 -0.91 -8.95
CA ASP A 5 -4.63 0.41 -9.39
C ASP A 5 -3.10 0.47 -9.57
N GLY A 6 -2.65 1.29 -10.51
CA GLY A 6 -1.23 1.47 -10.86
C GLY A 6 -0.55 2.65 -10.16
N ALA A 7 -1.18 3.26 -9.15
CA ALA A 7 -0.64 4.37 -8.38
C ALA A 7 0.71 3.99 -7.78
N HIS A 8 1.75 4.70 -8.22
CA HIS A 8 3.13 4.42 -7.88
C HIS A 8 3.92 5.68 -7.49
N ASN A 9 3.21 6.76 -7.20
CA ASN A 9 3.73 7.99 -6.62
C ASN A 9 2.65 8.61 -5.74
N GLN A 10 3.03 9.57 -4.91
CA GLN A 10 2.12 10.24 -3.97
C GLN A 10 0.91 10.86 -4.68
N HIS A 11 1.12 11.62 -5.75
CA HIS A 11 0.02 12.32 -6.44
C HIS A 11 -1.06 11.38 -6.98
N LYS A 12 -0.66 10.24 -7.56
CA LYS A 12 -1.61 9.20 -8.01
C LYS A 12 -2.29 8.51 -6.84
N ALA A 13 -1.57 8.27 -5.75
CA ALA A 13 -2.14 7.69 -4.54
C ALA A 13 -3.17 8.62 -3.89
N ASP A 14 -2.94 9.94 -3.89
CA ASP A 14 -3.93 10.94 -3.45
C ASP A 14 -5.20 10.91 -4.30
N ALA A 15 -5.04 10.82 -5.63
CA ALA A 15 -6.17 10.72 -6.54
C ALA A 15 -6.98 9.43 -6.31
N LEU A 16 -6.29 8.30 -6.12
CA LEU A 16 -6.91 7.02 -5.77
C LEU A 16 -7.64 7.12 -4.43
N ALA A 17 -7.00 7.66 -3.39
CA ALA A 17 -7.60 7.80 -2.07
C ALA A 17 -8.88 8.64 -2.11
N LYS A 18 -8.85 9.78 -2.82
CA LYS A 18 -10.02 10.63 -3.04
C LYS A 18 -11.14 9.90 -3.78
N SER A 19 -10.82 9.17 -4.84
CA SER A 19 -11.80 8.41 -5.61
C SER A 19 -12.44 7.29 -4.80
N LEU A 20 -11.66 6.56 -3.99
CA LEU A 20 -12.18 5.49 -3.15
C LEU A 20 -13.03 6.03 -2.00
N ALA A 21 -12.59 7.11 -1.36
CA ALA A 21 -13.35 7.75 -0.29
C ALA A 21 -14.68 8.34 -0.78
N SER A 22 -14.74 8.88 -2.00
CA SER A 22 -16.01 9.37 -2.56
C SER A 22 -16.93 8.25 -3.02
N THR A 23 -16.38 7.15 -3.53
CA THR A 23 -17.17 6.02 -4.04
C THR A 23 -17.67 5.11 -2.91
N PHE A 24 -16.90 4.99 -1.82
CA PHE A 24 -17.17 4.11 -0.68
C PHE A 24 -16.95 4.84 0.66
N PRO A 25 -17.76 5.86 0.98
CA PRO A 25 -17.51 6.76 2.12
C PRO A 25 -17.44 6.06 3.48
N ASP A 26 -18.19 4.98 3.67
CA ASP A 26 -18.27 4.25 4.95
C ASP A 26 -17.40 2.98 4.98
N LYS A 27 -16.48 2.82 4.02
CA LYS A 27 -15.59 1.65 3.95
C LYS A 27 -14.13 2.04 4.11
N LYS A 28 -13.49 1.42 5.09
CA LYS A 28 -12.03 1.33 5.12
C LYS A 28 -11.58 0.17 4.24
N MET A 29 -10.36 0.27 3.74
CA MET A 29 -9.79 -0.68 2.79
C MET A 29 -8.70 -1.51 3.47
N THR A 30 -8.62 -2.78 3.09
CA THR A 30 -7.36 -3.53 3.21
C THR A 30 -6.50 -3.22 2.00
N VAL A 31 -5.31 -2.66 2.21
CA VAL A 31 -4.39 -2.27 1.14
C VAL A 31 -3.25 -3.27 1.03
N VAL A 32 -3.15 -3.92 -0.12
CA VAL A 32 -1.97 -4.71 -0.50
C VAL A 32 -0.98 -3.79 -1.20
N LEU A 33 0.19 -3.56 -0.59
CA LEU A 33 1.22 -2.69 -1.14
C LEU A 33 2.51 -3.47 -1.40
N GLY A 34 2.92 -3.48 -2.67
CA GLY A 34 4.24 -3.89 -3.10
C GLY A 34 4.77 -2.89 -4.13
N THR A 35 5.99 -2.39 -3.94
CA THR A 35 6.54 -1.33 -4.78
C THR A 35 8.05 -1.43 -4.93
N LEU A 36 8.59 -0.73 -5.94
CA LEU A 36 10.03 -0.65 -6.17
C LEU A 36 10.67 0.27 -5.13
N SER A 37 11.87 -0.03 -4.66
CA SER A 37 12.54 0.77 -3.62
C SER A 37 12.98 2.15 -4.11
N ILE A 38 13.09 2.33 -5.43
CA ILE A 38 13.40 3.63 -6.07
C ILE A 38 12.22 4.62 -6.04
N LYS A 39 11.01 4.15 -5.70
CA LYS A 39 9.80 4.97 -5.67
C LYS A 39 9.64 5.60 -4.30
N ASP A 40 8.96 6.74 -4.26
CA ASP A 40 8.52 7.36 -3.02
C ASP A 40 7.34 6.58 -2.41
N PHE A 41 7.66 5.46 -1.77
CA PHE A 41 6.66 4.64 -1.10
C PHE A 41 6.15 5.28 0.19
N SER A 42 6.93 6.17 0.82
CA SER A 42 6.49 6.96 1.97
C SER A 42 5.35 7.89 1.60
N GLY A 43 5.47 8.63 0.49
CA GLY A 43 4.39 9.47 -0.02
C GLY A 43 3.14 8.65 -0.36
N ILE A 44 3.29 7.48 -1.00
CA ILE A 44 2.16 6.58 -1.28
C ILE A 44 1.46 6.13 0.00
N ILE A 45 2.23 5.69 1.01
CA ILE A 45 1.70 5.24 2.30
C ILE A 45 0.94 6.37 2.98
N HIS A 46 1.50 7.58 2.99
CA HIS A 46 0.86 8.75 3.59
C HIS A 46 -0.49 9.08 2.94
N SER A 47 -0.57 9.02 1.61
CA SER A 47 -1.81 9.27 0.86
C SER A 47 -2.90 8.23 1.15
N LEU A 48 -2.54 6.96 1.30
CA LEU A 48 -3.49 5.86 1.46
C LEU A 48 -3.85 5.58 2.93
N ALA A 49 -2.99 5.95 3.88
CA ALA A 49 -3.21 5.69 5.31
C ALA A 49 -4.59 6.14 5.83
N PRO A 50 -5.14 7.32 5.46
CA PRO A 50 -6.43 7.77 5.97
C PRO A 50 -7.60 6.85 5.58
N ILE A 51 -7.51 6.09 4.50
CA ILE A 51 -8.58 5.21 4.01
C ILE A 51 -8.33 3.72 4.33
N THR A 52 -7.22 3.40 5.00
CA THR A 52 -6.77 2.03 5.21
C THR A 52 -7.03 1.58 6.65
N GLU A 53 -7.65 0.42 6.83
CA GLU A 53 -7.80 -0.24 8.15
C GLU A 53 -6.73 -1.30 8.40
N ARG A 54 -6.23 -1.92 7.33
CA ARG A 54 -5.26 -3.01 7.37
C ARG A 54 -4.33 -2.90 6.18
N TRP A 55 -3.07 -3.18 6.42
CA TRP A 55 -2.06 -3.26 5.37
C TRP A 55 -1.59 -4.70 5.17
N ILE A 56 -1.27 -5.02 3.93
CA ILE A 56 -0.53 -6.23 3.56
C ILE A 56 0.70 -5.78 2.78
N ALA A 57 1.86 -5.79 3.45
CA ALA A 57 3.13 -5.46 2.86
C ALA A 57 3.67 -6.67 2.09
N THR A 58 4.00 -6.49 0.82
CA THR A 58 4.56 -7.54 -0.04
C THR A 58 5.70 -7.03 -0.90
N GLN A 59 6.44 -7.95 -1.50
CA GLN A 59 7.58 -7.65 -2.34
C GLN A 59 7.31 -8.11 -3.78
N PRO A 60 7.16 -7.19 -4.74
CA PRO A 60 7.03 -7.59 -6.14
C PRO A 60 8.39 -8.05 -6.68
N HIS A 61 8.40 -9.08 -7.51
CA HIS A 61 9.58 -9.50 -8.26
C HIS A 61 9.61 -8.79 -9.62
N VAL A 62 10.59 -7.90 -9.83
CA VAL A 62 10.78 -7.18 -11.10
C VAL A 62 12.21 -7.34 -11.55
N LEU A 63 12.41 -7.98 -12.70
CA LEU A 63 13.75 -8.27 -13.22
C LEU A 63 14.58 -6.98 -13.37
N GLY A 64 15.76 -6.97 -12.77
CA GLY A 64 16.71 -5.84 -12.85
C GLY A 64 16.31 -4.59 -12.08
N LYS A 65 15.28 -4.62 -11.21
CA LYS A 65 14.89 -3.47 -10.39
C LYS A 65 14.74 -3.86 -8.91
N PRO A 66 15.33 -3.10 -7.97
CA PRO A 66 15.19 -3.40 -6.56
C PRO A 66 13.78 -3.06 -6.07
N SER A 67 13.24 -3.92 -5.22
CA SER A 67 11.94 -3.76 -4.57
C SER A 67 12.12 -3.36 -3.11
N ALA A 68 11.16 -2.60 -2.58
CA ALA A 68 11.09 -2.38 -1.14
C ALA A 68 10.80 -3.72 -0.47
N SER A 69 11.55 -4.04 0.60
CA SER A 69 11.25 -5.20 1.43
C SER A 69 9.97 -4.97 2.22
N PRO A 70 9.23 -6.03 2.60
CA PRO A 70 8.05 -5.88 3.45
C PRO A 70 8.38 -5.18 4.77
N ASP A 71 9.58 -5.40 5.32
CA ASP A 71 10.04 -4.76 6.56
C ASP A 71 10.15 -3.23 6.43
N GLN A 72 10.73 -2.74 5.32
CA GLN A 72 10.80 -1.31 5.04
C GLN A 72 9.41 -0.68 4.91
N LEU A 73 8.46 -1.39 4.30
CA LEU A 73 7.08 -0.92 4.20
C LEU A 73 6.42 -0.87 5.59
N VAL A 74 6.58 -1.92 6.40
CA VAL A 74 6.01 -1.98 7.75
C VAL A 74 6.55 -0.85 8.63
N GLU A 75 7.84 -0.56 8.57
CA GLU A 75 8.46 0.54 9.32
C GLU A 75 7.79 1.88 8.99
N VAL A 76 7.64 2.20 7.70
CA VAL A 76 7.01 3.46 7.26
C VAL A 76 5.52 3.49 7.56
N ILE A 77 4.81 2.36 7.43
CA ILE A 77 3.40 2.26 7.77
C ILE A 77 3.20 2.52 9.27
N GLN A 78 3.97 1.87 10.14
CA GLN A 78 3.87 2.07 11.59
C GLN A 78 4.29 3.47 12.02
N GLY A 79 5.26 4.09 11.33
CA GLY A 79 5.61 5.49 11.54
C GLY A 79 4.51 6.48 11.12
N THR A 80 3.69 6.12 10.12
CA THR A 80 2.63 6.99 9.57
C THR A 80 1.28 6.80 10.28
N ALA A 81 0.93 5.55 10.60
CA ALA A 81 -0.32 5.16 11.24
C ALA A 81 -0.02 4.16 12.37
N PRO A 82 0.49 4.63 13.52
CA PRO A 82 0.86 3.76 14.62
C PRO A 82 -0.30 2.88 15.09
N GLY A 83 -0.04 1.57 15.23
CA GLY A 83 -1.02 0.61 15.74
C GLY A 83 -2.01 0.07 14.70
N VAL A 84 -1.91 0.49 13.43
CA VAL A 84 -2.64 -0.18 12.34
C VAL A 84 -2.13 -1.61 12.16
N GLU A 85 -3.02 -2.53 11.82
CA GLU A 85 -2.64 -3.91 11.52
C GLU A 85 -1.83 -3.97 10.21
N VAL A 86 -0.69 -4.66 10.24
CA VAL A 86 0.16 -4.87 9.08
C VAL A 86 0.56 -6.34 9.00
N LEU A 87 0.12 -7.01 7.94
CA LEU A 87 0.54 -8.36 7.59
C LEU A 87 1.67 -8.31 6.56
N LYS A 88 2.49 -9.37 6.51
CA LYS A 88 3.51 -9.55 5.49
C LYS A 88 3.15 -10.74 4.61
N ALA A 89 3.34 -10.59 3.31
CA ALA A 89 3.10 -11.63 2.32
C ALA A 89 4.30 -11.73 1.37
N GLU A 90 4.74 -12.95 1.06
CA GLU A 90 5.92 -13.19 0.20
C GLU A 90 5.73 -12.62 -1.20
N ASN A 91 4.51 -12.69 -1.73
CA ASN A 91 4.17 -12.19 -3.04
C ASN A 91 2.69 -11.74 -3.09
N VAL A 92 2.30 -11.11 -4.20
CA VAL A 92 0.94 -10.61 -4.40
C VAL A 92 -0.09 -11.74 -4.34
N LYS A 93 0.23 -12.95 -4.78
CA LYS A 93 -0.71 -14.08 -4.73
C LYS A 93 -1.06 -14.45 -3.28
N SER A 94 -0.06 -14.63 -2.42
CA SER A 94 -0.28 -14.93 -1.00
C SER A 94 -0.90 -13.78 -0.22
N ALA A 95 -0.89 -12.56 -0.76
CA ALA A 95 -1.53 -11.39 -0.15
C ALA A 95 -3.05 -11.32 -0.39
N LEU A 96 -3.58 -12.13 -1.30
CA LEU A 96 -5.00 -12.11 -1.71
C LEU A 96 -5.79 -13.33 -1.20
N GLU A 97 -5.12 -14.30 -0.59
CA GLU A 97 -5.70 -15.49 0.05
C GLU A 97 -6.05 -15.17 1.52
#